data_AF-A0A7K9PSD2-F1
#
_entry.id   AF-A0A7K9PSD2-F1
#
_cell.length_a   1.000
_cell.length_b   1.000
_cell.length_c   1.000
_cell.angle_alpha   90.00
_cell.angle_beta   90.00
_cell.angle_gamma   90.00
#
_symmetry.space_group_name_H-M   'P 1'
#
loop_
_entity.id
_entity.type
_entity.pdbx_description
1 polymer ?
#
loop_
_entity_poly.entity_id
_entity_poly.type
_entity_poly.pdbx_seq_one_letter_code
_entity_poly.pdbx_strand_id
1 'polypeptide(L)'
;RGHLNDLENIVPFVGIGLLYALSGPELSTALLHFRIFTGARILHTFAYLIPLPQPGRGLSWAVGYSVTFSMAYKVLKTAWLL
;
A
#
# COMPACT_ATOMS: atom_id res chain seq x y z
N ARG A 1 7.58 17.02 5.06
CA ARG A 1 6.47 16.19 5.58
C ARG A 1 5.99 15.16 4.55
N GLY A 2 5.67 15.55 3.32
CA GLY A 2 5.32 14.59 2.25
C GLY A 2 6.34 13.46 2.01
N HIS A 3 7.64 13.80 1.92
CA HIS A 3 8.71 12.81 1.73
C HIS A 3 8.81 11.77 2.86
N LEU A 4 8.73 12.19 4.13
CA LEU A 4 8.79 11.27 5.27
C LEU A 4 7.55 10.36 5.31
N ASN A 5 6.36 10.92 5.05
CA ASN A 5 5.15 10.11 4.95
C ASN A 5 5.25 9.08 3.82
N ASP A 6 5.82 9.46 2.68
CA ASP A 6 6.03 8.52 1.57
C ASP A 6 7.01 7.40 1.96
N LEU A 7 8.12 7.75 2.63
CA LEU A 7 9.08 6.79 3.15
C LEU A 7 8.43 5.81 4.15
N GLU A 8 7.64 6.32 5.10
CA GLU A 8 6.90 5.54 6.11
C GLU A 8 5.89 4.56 5.50
N ASN A 9 5.37 4.85 4.30
CA ASN A 9 4.43 3.98 3.59
C ASN A 9 5.13 3.00 2.65
N ILE A 10 6.17 3.44 1.93
CA ILE A 10 6.82 2.63 0.90
C ILE A 10 7.74 1.57 1.49
N VAL A 11 8.44 1.87 2.59
CA VAL A 11 9.32 0.89 3.28
C VAL A 11 8.54 -0.37 3.70
N PRO A 12 7.41 -0.28 4.45
CA PRO A 12 6.64 -1.47 4.79
C PRO A 12 5.98 -2.11 3.56
N PHE A 13 5.52 -1.33 2.58
CA PHE A 13 4.94 -1.87 1.36
C PHE A 13 5.94 -2.69 0.54
N VAL A 14 7.19 -2.23 0.39
CA VAL A 14 8.23 -2.99 -0.30
C VAL A 14 8.57 -4.27 0.46
N GLY A 15 8.76 -4.19 1.78
CA GLY A 15 9.04 -5.37 2.61
C GLY A 15 7.94 -6.43 2.51
N ILE A 16 6.68 -6.03 2.77
CA ILE A 16 5.53 -6.94 2.73
C ILE A 16 5.22 -7.37 1.28
N GLY A 17 5.33 -6.47 0.31
CA GLY A 17 5.05 -6.72 -1.09
C GLY A 17 6.01 -7.75 -1.71
N LEU A 18 7.29 -7.70 -1.32
CA LEU A 18 8.28 -8.72 -1.71
C LEU A 18 7.92 -10.09 -1.11
N LEU A 19 7.64 -10.14 0.19
CA LEU A 19 7.21 -11.40 0.85
C LEU A 19 5.93 -11.95 0.23
N TYR A 20 4.97 -11.08 -0.07
CA TYR A 20 3.72 -11.44 -0.72
C TYR A 20 3.96 -11.98 -2.13
N ALA A 21 4.83 -11.37 -2.93
CA ALA A 21 5.17 -11.86 -4.26
C ALA A 21 5.80 -13.26 -4.22
N LEU A 22 6.63 -13.54 -3.20
CA LEU A 22 7.27 -14.85 -3.00
C LEU A 22 6.33 -15.91 -2.41
N SER A 23 5.15 -15.52 -1.91
CA SER A 23 4.16 -16.43 -1.31
C SER A 23 3.24 -17.13 -2.33
N GLY A 24 3.52 -17.01 -3.63
CA GLY A 24 2.72 -17.59 -4.71
C GLY A 24 1.26 -17.12 -4.81
N PRO A 25 0.94 -15.81 -4.68
CA PRO A 25 -0.42 -15.32 -4.80
C PRO A 25 -0.91 -15.39 -6.25
N GLU A 26 -2.23 -15.35 -6.43
CA GLU A 26 -2.82 -15.17 -7.75
C GLU A 26 -2.34 -13.86 -8.39
N LEU A 27 -1.84 -13.95 -9.63
CA LEU A 27 -1.24 -12.83 -10.36
C LEU A 27 -2.18 -11.62 -10.48
N SER A 28 -3.44 -11.85 -10.81
CA SER A 28 -4.45 -10.79 -10.97
C SER A 28 -4.62 -9.99 -9.68
N THR A 29 -4.74 -10.70 -8.55
CA THR A 29 -4.88 -10.13 -7.22
C THR A 29 -3.62 -9.39 -6.80
N ALA A 30 -2.43 -9.93 -7.05
CA ALA A 30 -1.17 -9.27 -6.73
C ALA A 30 -0.99 -7.95 -7.50
N LEU A 31 -1.24 -7.96 -8.81
CA LEU A 31 -1.21 -6.76 -9.64
C LEU A 31 -2.20 -5.71 -9.15
N LEU A 32 -3.40 -6.11 -8.72
CA LEU A 32 -4.40 -5.20 -8.18
C LEU A 32 -3.90 -4.50 -6.90
N HIS A 33 -3.29 -5.23 -5.97
CA HIS A 33 -2.74 -4.62 -4.74
C HIS A 33 -1.66 -3.58 -5.09
N PHE A 34 -0.71 -3.93 -5.97
CA PHE A 34 0.34 -3.02 -6.37
C PHE A 34 -0.18 -1.77 -7.10
N ARG A 35 -1.19 -1.93 -7.96
CA ARG A 35 -1.84 -0.83 -8.67
C ARG A 35 -2.59 0.11 -7.72
N ILE A 36 -3.36 -0.43 -6.77
CA ILE A 36 -4.11 0.39 -5.81
C ILE A 36 -3.14 1.17 -4.90
N PHE A 37 -2.10 0.53 -4.39
CA PHE A 37 -1.11 1.23 -3.57
C PHE A 37 -0.45 2.37 -4.35
N THR A 38 0.01 2.10 -5.58
CA THR A 38 0.65 3.12 -6.43
C THR A 38 -0.31 4.27 -6.72
N GLY A 39 -1.56 3.98 -7.09
CA GLY A 39 -2.59 4.99 -7.32
C GLY A 39 -2.87 5.82 -6.06
N ALA A 40 -2.95 5.19 -4.89
CA ALA A 40 -3.15 5.88 -3.62
C ALA A 40 -1.99 6.83 -3.28
N ARG A 41 -0.74 6.44 -3.55
CA ARG A 41 0.44 7.31 -3.34
C ARG A 41 0.48 8.49 -4.31
N ILE A 42 0.11 8.27 -5.57
CA ILE A 42 -0.01 9.34 -6.57
C ILE A 42 -1.09 10.34 -6.12
N LEU A 43 -2.27 9.86 -5.73
CA LEU A 43 -3.35 10.71 -5.22
C LEU A 43 -2.96 11.46 -3.94
N HIS A 44 -2.26 10.80 -3.01
CA HIS A 44 -1.77 11.42 -1.79
C HIS A 44 -0.77 12.55 -2.10
N THR A 45 0.10 12.35 -3.08
CA THR A 45 1.05 13.37 -3.55
C THR A 45 0.33 14.55 -4.19
N PHE A 46 -0.65 14.30 -5.06
CA PHE A 46 -1.48 15.37 -5.62
C PHE A 46 -2.26 16.12 -4.55
N ALA A 47 -2.83 15.44 -3.56
CA ALA A 47 -3.51 16.07 -2.43
C ALA A 47 -2.57 16.88 -1.52
N TYR A 48 -1.26 16.69 -1.64
CA TYR A 48 -0.24 17.48 -0.95
C TYR A 48 0.19 18.70 -1.79
N LEU A 49 0.36 18.53 -3.10
CA LEU A 49 0.80 19.57 -4.03
C LEU A 49 -0.31 20.56 -4.37
N ILE A 50 -1.51 20.03 -4.60
CA ILE A 50 -2.74 20.79 -4.79
C ILE A 50 -3.43 20.78 -3.42
N PRO A 51 -3.70 21.93 -2.78
CA PRO A 51 -4.33 21.98 -1.48
C PRO A 51 -5.82 21.58 -1.58
N LEU A 52 -6.04 20.30 -1.87
CA LEU A 52 -7.35 19.66 -1.86
C LEU A 52 -7.94 19.78 -0.46
N PRO A 53 -9.24 20.14 -0.35
CA PRO A 53 -9.90 20.15 0.94
C PRO A 53 -9.81 18.76 1.59
N GLN A 54 -9.65 18.76 2.91
CA GLN A 54 -9.78 17.52 3.68
C GLN A 54 -11.16 16.90 3.38
N PRO A 55 -11.26 15.57 3.24
CA PRO A 55 -10.37 14.54 3.78
C PRO A 55 -9.46 13.82 2.76
N GLY A 56 -9.25 14.36 1.55
CA GLY A 56 -8.58 13.63 0.45
C GLY A 56 -7.20 13.02 0.79
N ARG A 57 -6.39 13.71 1.61
CA ARG A 57 -5.11 13.20 2.12
C ARG A 57 -5.28 12.01 3.06
N GLY A 58 -6.23 12.09 4.00
CA GLY A 58 -6.48 11.02 4.95
C GLY A 58 -7.03 9.77 4.25
N LEU A 59 -7.92 9.94 3.27
CA LEU A 59 -8.49 8.82 2.51
C LEU A 59 -7.43 8.11 1.66
N SER A 60 -6.61 8.85 0.90
CA SER A 60 -5.54 8.26 0.09
C SER A 60 -4.48 7.55 0.94
N TRP A 61 -4.13 8.11 2.10
CA TRP A 61 -3.26 7.45 3.08
C TRP A 61 -3.88 6.16 3.63
N ALA A 62 -5.15 6.18 4.02
CA ALA A 62 -5.86 5.02 4.56
C ALA A 62 -5.94 3.89 3.54
N VAL A 63 -6.28 4.19 2.28
CA VAL A 63 -6.32 3.21 1.20
C VAL A 63 -4.95 2.54 0.99
N GLY A 64 -3.87 3.32 1.02
CA GLY A 64 -2.50 2.79 0.91
C GLY A 64 -2.18 1.79 2.03
N TYR A 65 -2.48 2.14 3.28
CA TYR A 65 -2.28 1.24 4.42
C TYR A 65 -3.17 0.00 4.38
N SER A 66 -4.44 0.12 4.00
CA SER A 66 -5.37 -1.01 3.91
C SER A 66 -4.85 -2.10 2.95
N VAL A 67 -4.26 -1.71 1.83
CA VAL A 67 -3.64 -2.65 0.87
C VAL A 67 -2.42 -3.34 1.49
N THR A 68 -1.54 -2.59 2.14
CA THR A 68 -0.35 -3.14 2.82
C THR A 68 -0.75 -4.12 3.93
N PHE A 69 -1.76 -3.79 4.73
CA PHE A 69 -2.31 -4.70 5.74
C PHE A 69 -2.94 -5.96 5.14
N SER A 70 -3.65 -5.84 4.01
CA SER A 70 -4.24 -6.99 3.33
C SER A 70 -3.17 -7.97 2.85
N MET A 71 -2.09 -7.47 2.24
CA MET A 71 -0.94 -8.31 1.86
C MET A 71 -0.26 -8.93 3.07
N ALA A 72 -0.02 -8.15 4.14
CA ALA A 72 0.59 -8.65 5.36
C ALA A 72 -0.23 -9.78 5.98
N TYR A 73 -1.56 -9.61 6.06
CA TYR A 73 -2.47 -10.65 6.54
C TYR A 73 -2.36 -11.94 5.72
N LYS A 74 -2.31 -11.83 4.38
CA LYS A 74 -2.14 -12.99 3.52
C LYS A 74 -0.79 -13.68 3.73
N VAL A 75 0.30 -12.92 3.81
CA VAL A 75 1.65 -13.48 4.10
C VAL A 75 1.65 -14.22 5.43
N LEU A 76 1.12 -13.61 6.49
CA LEU A 76 1.04 -14.22 7.82
C LEU A 76 0.19 -15.49 7.82
N LYS A 77 -0.96 -15.46 7.11
CA LYS A 77 -1.83 -16.64 6.97
C LYS A 77 -1.13 -17.77 6.24
N THR A 78 -0.42 -17.47 5.14
CA THR A 78 0.34 -18.49 4.39
C THR A 78 1.48 -19.05 5.25
N ALA A 79 2.22 -18.20 5.97
CA ALA A 79 3.32 -18.63 6.82
C ALA A 79 2.86 -19.48 8.02
N TRP A 80 1.66 -19.23 8.56
CA TRP A 80 1.10 -20.00 9.67
C TRP A 80 0.50 -21.36 9.26
N LEU A 81 0.07 -21.47 7.99
CA LEU A 81 -0.52 -22.70 7.45
C LEU A 81 0.51 -23.65 6.82
N LEU A 82 1.77 -23.21 6.70
CA LEU A 82 2.93 -24.03 6.36
C LEU A 82 3.51 -24.68 7.62
#